data_AF-A0A1L9C1W9-F1
#
_entry.id   AF-A0A1L9C1W9-F1
#
_cell.length_a   1.000
_cell.length_b   1.000
_cell.length_c   1.000
_cell.angle_alpha   90.00
_cell.angle_beta   90.00
_cell.angle_gamma   90.00
#
_symmetry.space_group_name_H-M   'P 1'
#
loop_
_entity.id
_entity.type
_entity.pdbx_description
1 polymer ?
#
loop_
_entity_poly.entity_id
_entity_poly.type
_entity_poly.pdbx_seq_one_letter_code
_entity_poly.pdbx_strand_id
1 'polypeptide(L)' 'MDDIDQSKVYFVCNTCSFVFQADPNFMPIKCPQCGSEDTVRT' A
#
# COMPACT_ATOMS: atom_id res chain seq x y z
N MET A 1 -8.47 19.20 -15.83
CA MET A 1 -7.60 19.26 -14.65
C MET A 1 -7.34 17.83 -14.33
N ASP A 2 -6.22 17.32 -14.80
CA ASP A 2 -5.82 15.93 -14.59
C ASP A 2 -5.65 15.74 -13.09
N ASP A 3 -6.61 15.04 -12.47
CA ASP A 3 -6.49 14.45 -11.14
C ASP A 3 -5.33 13.44 -11.20
N ILE A 4 -4.10 13.95 -11.12
CA ILE A 4 -2.95 13.12 -10.84
C ILE A 4 -3.18 12.66 -9.41
N ASP A 5 -3.69 11.43 -9.25
CA ASP A 5 -3.79 10.71 -7.98
C ASP A 5 -2.37 10.50 -7.39
N GLN A 6 -1.75 11.59 -6.93
CA GLN A 6 -0.48 11.61 -6.19
C GLN A 6 -0.65 11.05 -4.77
N SER A 7 -1.86 10.64 -4.40
CA SER A 7 -2.18 10.12 -3.09
C SER A 7 -1.59 8.73 -2.86
N LYS A 8 -1.32 7.94 -3.91
CA LYS A 8 -0.79 6.58 -3.74
C LYS A 8 0.71 6.58 -3.50
N VAL A 9 1.14 5.87 -2.46
CA VAL A 9 2.55 5.68 -2.08
C VAL A 9 2.88 4.20 -2.07
N TYR A 10 4.17 3.87 -2.10
CA TYR A 10 4.62 2.48 -2.08
C TYR A 10 4.61 1.93 -0.65
N PHE A 11 4.08 0.71 -0.53
CA PHE A 11 4.09 -0.10 0.67
C PHE A 11 4.77 -1.43 0.38
N VAL A 12 5.46 -1.96 1.37
CA VAL A 12 6.00 -3.31 1.36
C VAL A 12 5.32 -4.12 2.47
N CYS A 13 4.84 -5.30 2.14
CA CYS A 13 4.33 -6.23 3.14
C CYS A 13 5.49 -6.96 3.81
N ASN A 14 5.60 -6.87 5.14
CA ASN A 14 6.65 -7.56 5.88
C ASN A 14 6.42 -9.09 5.93
N THR A 15 5.19 -9.55 5.72
CA THR A 15 4.86 -10.99 5.75
C THR A 15 5.33 -11.73 4.50
N CYS A 16 5.11 -11.16 3.31
CA CYS A 16 5.46 -11.80 2.02
C CYS A 16 6.50 -11.03 1.20
N SER A 17 7.01 -9.92 1.72
CA SER A 17 7.94 -9.00 1.04
C SER A 17 7.43 -8.42 -0.28
N PHE A 18 6.11 -8.44 -0.49
CA PHE A 18 5.50 -7.89 -1.70
C PHE A 18 5.38 -6.37 -1.64
N VAL A 19 5.79 -5.70 -2.72
CA VAL A 19 5.72 -4.24 -2.85
C VAL A 19 4.52 -3.85 -3.70
N PHE A 20 3.68 -2.94 -3.21
CA PHE A 20 2.46 -2.49 -3.87
C PHE A 20 2.18 -1.01 -3.58
N GLN A 21 1.35 -0.38 -4.40
CA GLN A 21 0.95 1.02 -4.21
C GLN A 21 -0.43 1.08 -3.58
N ALA A 22 -0.57 1.85 -2.51
CA ALA A 22 -1.85 2.06 -1.82
C ALA A 22 -1.97 3.51 -1.35
N ASP A 23 -3.20 3.93 -1.08
CA ASP A 23 -3.47 5.26 -0.52
C ASP A 23 -3.18 5.23 0.99
N PRO A 24 -2.25 6.05 1.52
CA PRO A 24 -1.90 6.09 2.93
C PRO A 24 -3.06 6.59 3.80
N ASN A 25 -4.07 7.24 3.21
CA ASN A 25 -5.27 7.69 3.92
C ASN A 25 -6.32 6.58 4.05
N PHE A 26 -6.19 5.48 3.30
CA PHE A 26 -7.15 4.38 3.30
C PHE A 26 -6.67 3.23 4.17
N MET A 27 -6.95 3.29 5.47
CA MET A 27 -6.60 2.25 6.45
C MET A 27 -7.80 1.33 6.74
N PRO A 28 -7.58 0.02 6.98
CA PRO A 28 -6.29 -0.67 7.02
C PRO A 28 -5.73 -1.00 5.63
N ILE A 29 -4.41 -0.83 5.47
CA ILE A 29 -3.69 -1.17 4.24
C ILE A 29 -3.36 -2.66 4.29
N LYS A 30 -4.07 -3.43 3.46
CA LYS A 30 -3.90 -4.89 3.36
C LYS A 30 -3.05 -5.25 2.16
N CYS A 31 -2.11 -6.16 2.37
CA CYS A 31 -1.33 -6.72 1.28
C CYS A 31 -2.25 -7.46 0.30
N PRO A 32 -2.24 -7.12 -0.99
CA PRO A 32 -3.10 -7.78 -1.99
C PRO A 32 -2.68 -9.23 -2.29
N GLN A 33 -1.47 -9.63 -1.91
CA GLN A 33 -0.96 -10.98 -2.19
C GLN A 33 -1.27 -12.00 -1.08
N CYS A 34 -1.20 -11.59 0.19
CA CYS A 34 -1.41 -12.50 1.33
C CYS A 34 -2.53 -12.07 2.29
N GLY A 35 -3.08 -10.86 2.11
CA GLY A 35 -4.12 -10.30 2.99
C GLY A 35 -3.61 -9.78 4.34
N SER A 36 -2.30 -9.81 4.59
CA SER A 36 -1.70 -9.31 5.83
C SER A 36 -1.86 -7.79 5.94
N GLU A 37 -2.15 -7.31 7.15
CA GLU A 37 -2.18 -5.88 7.51
C GLU A 37 -0.80 -5.36 7.92
N ASP A 38 0.18 -6.25 8.04
CA ASP A 38 1.57 -5.93 8.38
C ASP A 38 2.32 -5.41 7.14
N THR A 39 2.07 -4.14 6.83
CA THR A 39 2.64 -3.43 5.69
C THR A 39 3.26 -2.12 6.14
N VAL A 40 4.43 -1.78 5.60
CA VAL A 40 5.19 -0.57 5.94
C VAL A 40 5.41 0.28 4.70
N ARG A 41 5.36 1.59 4.86
CA ARG A 41 5.62 2.52 3.77
C ARG A 41 7.13 2.55 3.46
N THR A 42 7.48 2.46 2.18
CA THR A 42 8.88 2.55 1.71
C THR A 42 9.15 3.79 0.88
#